data_AF-A0A924MTZ3-F1
#
_entry.id   AF-A0A924MTZ3-F1
#
_cell.length_a   1.000
_cell.length_b   1.000
_cell.length_c   1.000
_cell.angle_alpha   90.00
_cell.angle_beta   90.00
_cell.angle_gamma   90.00
#
_symmetry.space_group_name_H-M   'P 1'
#
loop_
_entity.id
_entity.type
_entity.pdbx_description
1 polymer ?
#
loop_
_entity_poly.entity_id
_entity_poly.type
_entity_poly.pdbx_seq_one_letter_code
_entity_poly.pdbx_strand_id
1 'polypeptide(L)'
;MQISSEQWSQMGRDSFVRRMLVIIRRHHPEKSASLTDEALSAAIQRQFERALGYGLADEQAAATYIHSAWLLGQEFDERIPGIHQVLVDPALPAARKAAALDDFTRTVFTILSPPGRAQ
;
A
#
# COMPACT_ATOMS: atom_id res chain seq x y z
N MET A 1 -13.09 16.76 28.39
CA MET A 1 -11.92 16.32 27.61
C MET A 1 -12.22 16.63 26.15
N GLN A 2 -11.57 17.62 25.54
CA GLN A 2 -11.74 17.97 24.12
C GLN A 2 -10.57 17.36 23.33
N ILE A 3 -10.89 16.59 22.29
CA ILE A 3 -9.89 16.00 21.39
C ILE A 3 -9.58 17.02 20.29
N SER A 4 -8.30 17.36 20.11
CA SER A 4 -7.83 18.29 19.06
C SER A 4 -7.89 17.68 17.65
N SER A 5 -7.86 18.53 16.62
CA SER A 5 -7.84 18.09 15.21
C SER A 5 -6.64 17.19 14.88
N GLU A 6 -5.49 17.46 15.50
CA GLU A 6 -4.28 16.64 15.39
C GLU A 6 -4.47 15.27 16.03
N GLN A 7 -5.07 15.21 17.23
CA GLN A 7 -5.38 13.95 17.89
C GLN A 7 -6.40 13.12 17.10
N TRP A 8 -7.43 13.74 16.52
CA TRP A 8 -8.37 13.05 15.62
C TRP A 8 -7.68 12.48 14.38
N SER A 9 -6.78 13.25 13.77
CA SER A 9 -6.01 12.81 12.60
C SER A 9 -5.09 11.65 12.96
N GLN A 10 -4.43 11.70 14.13
CA GLN A 10 -3.59 10.62 14.63
C GLN A 10 -4.40 9.35 14.88
N MET A 11 -5.55 9.46 15.55
CA MET A 11 -6.46 8.33 15.79
C MET A 11 -6.95 7.70 14.48
N GLY A 12 -7.23 8.53 13.46
CA GLY A 12 -7.57 8.07 12.12
C GLY A 12 -6.45 7.25 11.48
N ARG A 13 -5.20 7.75 11.56
CA ARG A 13 -4.00 7.03 11.07
C ARG A 13 -3.77 5.71 11.79
N ASP A 14 -3.85 5.70 13.12
CA ASP A 14 -3.64 4.48 13.92
C ASP A 14 -4.72 3.43 13.60
N SER A 15 -5.97 3.87 13.44
CA SER A 15 -7.09 3.03 13.03
C SER A 15 -6.88 2.43 11.63
N PHE A 16 -6.39 3.24 10.69
CA PHE A 16 -6.04 2.79 9.34
C PHE A 16 -4.91 1.75 9.35
N VAL A 17 -3.80 2.02 10.04
CA VAL A 17 -2.67 1.09 10.13
C VAL A 17 -3.09 -0.24 10.75
N ARG A 18 -3.95 -0.21 11.75
CA ARG A 18 -4.49 -1.44 12.36
C ARG A 18 -5.34 -2.25 11.38
N ARG A 19 -6.17 -1.59 10.55
CA ARG A 19 -6.92 -2.27 9.47
C ARG A 19 -5.98 -2.89 8.45
N MET A 20 -4.94 -2.16 8.04
CA MET A 20 -3.94 -2.65 7.09
C MET A 20 -3.16 -3.84 7.64
N LEU A 21 -2.82 -3.84 8.93
CA LEU A 21 -2.16 -4.97 9.59
C LEU A 21 -3.01 -6.24 9.45
N VAL A 22 -4.31 -6.15 9.73
CA VAL A 22 -5.25 -7.27 9.59
C VAL A 22 -5.32 -7.76 8.14
N ILE A 23 -5.43 -6.84 7.18
CA ILE A 23 -5.48 -7.17 5.75
C ILE A 23 -4.20 -7.90 5.32
N ILE A 24 -3.03 -7.35 5.66
CA ILE A 24 -1.75 -7.93 5.27
C ILE A 24 -1.54 -9.31 5.91
N ARG A 25 -1.86 -9.50 7.19
CA ARG A 25 -1.79 -10.81 7.85
C ARG A 25 -2.70 -11.83 7.16
N ARG A 26 -3.91 -11.43 6.79
CA ARG A 26 -4.91 -12.30 6.17
C ARG A 26 -4.52 -12.70 4.75
N HIS A 27 -4.02 -11.76 3.95
CA HIS A 27 -3.77 -11.98 2.52
C HIS A 27 -2.31 -12.37 2.21
N HIS A 28 -1.37 -12.07 3.11
CA HIS A 28 0.06 -12.36 2.96
C HIS A 28 0.63 -13.07 4.22
N PRO A 29 0.06 -14.21 4.64
CA PRO A 29 0.45 -14.86 5.89
C PRO A 29 1.92 -15.26 5.89
N GLU A 30 2.42 -15.84 4.79
CA GLU A 30 3.82 -16.28 4.68
C GLU A 30 4.81 -15.12 4.73
N LYS A 31 4.54 -14.04 3.99
CA LYS A 31 5.41 -12.85 3.96
C LYS A 31 5.40 -12.07 5.27
N SER A 32 4.31 -12.13 6.02
CA SER A 32 4.17 -11.41 7.30
C SER A 32 4.59 -12.25 8.51
N ALA A 33 4.63 -13.58 8.41
CA ALA A 33 4.85 -14.49 9.54
C ALA A 33 6.14 -14.20 10.34
N SER A 34 7.19 -13.71 9.68
CA SER A 34 8.48 -13.39 10.30
C SER A 34 8.51 -12.06 11.05
N LEU A 35 7.49 -11.21 10.90
CA LEU A 35 7.42 -9.90 11.52
C LEU A 35 6.55 -9.94 12.78
N THR A 36 6.95 -9.22 13.83
CA THR A 36 6.05 -8.90 14.94
C THR A 36 5.00 -7.88 14.49
N ASP A 37 3.93 -7.71 15.28
CA ASP A 37 2.88 -6.74 14.96
C ASP A 37 3.40 -5.30 15.01
N GLU A 38 4.35 -5.00 15.89
CA GLU A 38 5.03 -3.70 15.97
C GLU A 38 5.89 -3.45 14.72
N ALA A 39 6.67 -4.45 14.31
CA ALA A 39 7.52 -4.36 13.12
C ALA A 39 6.68 -4.20 11.84
N LEU A 40 5.57 -4.94 11.75
CA LEU A 40 4.62 -4.85 10.64
C LEU A 40 3.91 -3.48 10.63
N SER A 41 3.46 -3.00 11.79
CA SER A 41 2.84 -1.67 11.92
C SER A 41 3.82 -0.56 11.51
N ALA A 42 5.07 -0.63 11.94
CA ALA A 42 6.10 0.32 11.55
C ALA A 42 6.39 0.28 10.04
N ALA A 43 6.39 -0.91 9.43
CA ALA A 43 6.53 -1.05 7.97
C ALA A 43 5.34 -0.44 7.23
N ILE A 44 4.10 -0.66 7.71
CA ILE A 44 2.89 -0.06 7.13
C ILE A 44 2.93 1.47 7.26
N GLN A 45 3.34 2.02 8.41
CA GLN A 45 3.49 3.47 8.61
C GLN A 45 4.48 4.08 7.61
N ARG A 46 5.66 3.45 7.42
CA ARG A 46 6.63 3.92 6.42
C ARG A 46 6.05 3.93 5.00
N GLN A 47 5.32 2.89 4.62
CA GLN A 47 4.68 2.84 3.29
C GLN A 47 3.53 3.84 3.17
N PHE A 48 2.82 4.12 4.25
CA PHE A 48 1.81 5.17 4.29
C PHE A 48 2.43 6.56 4.07
N GLU A 49 3.53 6.89 4.76
CA GLU A 49 4.25 8.14 4.57
C GLU A 49 4.76 8.32 3.13
N ARG A 50 5.28 7.25 2.51
CA ARG A 50 5.65 7.27 1.08
C ARG A 50 4.45 7.54 0.18
N ALA A 51 3.32 6.88 0.43
CA ALA A 51 2.08 7.09 -0.32
C ALA A 51 1.63 8.57 -0.26
N LEU A 52 1.69 9.17 0.93
CA LEU A 52 1.42 10.60 1.12
C LEU A 52 2.37 11.48 0.32
N GLY A 53 3.66 11.13 0.25
CA GLY A 53 4.66 11.83 -0.57
C GLY A 53 4.33 11.87 -2.06
N TYR A 54 3.63 10.86 -2.58
CA TYR A 54 3.13 10.81 -3.96
C TYR A 54 1.74 11.45 -4.15
N GLY A 55 1.16 12.01 -3.09
CA GLY A 55 -0.17 12.62 -3.09
C GLY A 55 -1.33 11.63 -2.92
N LEU A 56 -1.05 10.37 -2.54
CA LEU A 56 -2.06 9.33 -2.30
C LEU A 56 -2.64 9.46 -0.89
N ALA A 57 -3.37 10.56 -0.65
CA ALA A 57 -3.80 10.98 0.68
C ALA A 57 -5.15 10.38 1.15
N ASP A 58 -5.95 9.82 0.24
CA ASP A 58 -7.16 9.09 0.61
C ASP A 58 -6.86 7.63 1.01
N GLU A 59 -7.75 7.06 1.82
CA GLU A 59 -7.55 5.73 2.41
C GLU A 59 -7.40 4.62 1.35
N GLN A 60 -8.15 4.70 0.24
CA GLN A 60 -8.12 3.69 -0.81
C GLN A 60 -6.82 3.74 -1.61
N ALA A 61 -6.38 4.94 -1.99
CA ALA A 61 -5.12 5.14 -2.71
C ALA A 61 -3.91 4.70 -1.87
N ALA A 62 -3.90 5.08 -0.59
CA ALA A 62 -2.86 4.67 0.34
C ALA A 62 -2.85 3.14 0.57
N ALA A 63 -4.02 2.52 0.75
CA ALA A 63 -4.13 1.06 0.90
C ALA A 63 -3.62 0.32 -0.35
N THR A 64 -3.95 0.83 -1.55
CA THR A 64 -3.49 0.26 -2.83
C THR A 64 -1.97 0.31 -2.94
N TYR A 65 -1.36 1.44 -2.57
CA TYR A 65 0.09 1.60 -2.53
C TYR A 65 0.76 0.63 -1.56
N ILE A 66 0.28 0.58 -0.30
CA ILE A 66 0.82 -0.30 0.74
C ILE A 66 0.68 -1.77 0.32
N HIS A 67 -0.46 -2.17 -0.23
CA HIS A 67 -0.65 -3.53 -0.72
C HIS A 67 0.31 -3.86 -1.86
N SER A 68 0.50 -2.95 -2.81
CA SER A 68 1.48 -3.09 -3.90
C SER A 68 2.90 -3.28 -3.38
N ALA A 69 3.31 -2.57 -2.32
CA ALA A 69 4.61 -2.74 -1.68
C ALA A 69 4.80 -4.15 -1.08
N TRP A 70 3.74 -4.77 -0.55
CA TRP A 70 3.83 -6.15 -0.04
C TRP A 70 3.96 -7.19 -1.16
N LEU A 71 3.38 -6.89 -2.32
CA LEU A 71 3.39 -7.77 -3.47
C LEU A 71 4.72 -7.69 -4.24
N LEU A 72 5.16 -6.47 -4.54
CA LEU A 72 6.27 -6.15 -5.43
C LEU A 72 7.59 -5.86 -4.70
N GLY A 73 7.53 -5.73 -3.36
CA GLY A 73 8.65 -5.37 -2.49
C GLY A 73 8.58 -3.92 -1.99
N GLN A 74 9.17 -3.65 -0.83
CA GLN A 74 9.03 -2.38 -0.10
C GLN A 74 9.53 -1.12 -0.84
N GLU A 75 10.39 -1.30 -1.85
CA GLU A 75 11.01 -0.24 -2.66
C GLU A 75 10.58 -0.34 -4.14
N PHE A 76 9.42 -0.94 -4.40
CA PHE A 76 8.92 -1.16 -5.75
C PHE A 76 8.75 0.14 -6.55
N ASP A 77 8.39 1.23 -5.87
CA ASP A 77 8.15 2.56 -6.43
C ASP A 77 9.42 3.24 -6.96
N GLU A 78 10.60 2.79 -6.53
CA GLU A 78 11.89 3.24 -7.06
C GLU A 78 12.50 2.21 -8.02
N ARG A 79 12.38 0.91 -7.71
CA ARG A 79 12.99 -0.16 -8.49
C ARG A 79 12.26 -0.49 -9.79
N ILE A 80 10.99 -0.12 -9.92
CA ILE A 80 10.18 -0.37 -11.12
C ILE A 80 9.96 0.97 -11.86
N PRO A 81 10.73 1.26 -12.94
CA PRO A 81 10.70 2.58 -13.58
C PRO A 81 9.31 3.02 -14.05
N GLY A 82 8.49 2.09 -14.56
CA GLY A 82 7.14 2.41 -15.02
C GLY A 82 6.20 2.86 -13.89
N ILE A 83 6.35 2.28 -12.69
CA ILE A 83 5.59 2.71 -11.52
C ILE A 83 6.09 4.08 -11.04
N HIS A 84 7.41 4.24 -10.95
CA HIS A 84 8.01 5.50 -10.53
C HIS A 84 7.50 6.67 -11.37
N GLN A 85 7.53 6.53 -12.70
CA GLN A 85 7.06 7.56 -13.64
C GLN A 85 5.60 7.97 -13.39
N VAL A 86 4.71 6.99 -13.17
CA VAL A 86 3.30 7.26 -12.86
C VAL A 86 3.15 8.01 -11.52
N LEU A 87 3.91 7.61 -10.50
CA LEU A 87 3.79 8.17 -9.16
C LEU A 87 4.33 9.60 -9.05
N VAL A 88 5.40 9.93 -9.78
CA VAL A 88 5.99 11.26 -9.76
C VAL A 88 5.30 12.25 -10.70
N ASP A 89 4.45 11.79 -11.62
CA ASP A 89 3.75 12.66 -12.56
C ASP A 89 2.80 13.63 -11.82
N PRO A 90 3.05 14.95 -11.85
CA PRO A 90 2.19 15.93 -11.19
C PRO A 90 0.87 16.18 -11.95
N ALA A 91 0.80 15.83 -13.23
CA ALA A 91 -0.42 15.97 -14.03
C ALA A 91 -1.44 14.85 -13.76
N LEU A 92 -1.01 13.75 -13.14
CA LEU A 92 -1.90 12.65 -12.78
C LEU A 92 -2.56 12.86 -11.40
N PRO A 93 -3.91 12.85 -11.33
CA PRO A 93 -4.61 12.84 -10.05
C PRO A 93 -4.30 11.58 -9.23
N ALA A 94 -4.36 11.68 -7.90
CA ALA A 94 -4.10 10.58 -6.97
C ALA A 94 -4.89 9.30 -7.31
N ALA A 95 -6.19 9.45 -7.64
CA ALA A 95 -7.04 8.33 -8.03
C ALA A 95 -6.54 7.61 -9.30
N ARG A 96 -5.97 8.34 -10.26
CA ARG A 96 -5.40 7.76 -11.49
C ARG A 96 -4.09 7.03 -11.21
N LYS A 97 -3.25 7.57 -10.33
CA LYS A 97 -2.03 6.89 -9.85
C LYS A 97 -2.38 5.57 -9.15
N ALA A 98 -3.37 5.60 -8.26
CA ALA A 98 -3.84 4.40 -7.55
C ALA A 98 -4.43 3.35 -8.52
N ALA A 99 -5.24 3.76 -9.50
CA ALA A 99 -5.76 2.86 -10.52
C ALA A 99 -4.64 2.20 -11.34
N ALA A 100 -3.67 2.98 -11.80
CA ALA A 100 -2.53 2.46 -12.55
C ALA A 100 -1.67 1.48 -11.72
N LEU A 101 -1.52 1.73 -10.42
CA LEU A 101 -0.86 0.81 -9.48
C LEU A 101 -1.60 -0.53 -9.36
N ASP A 102 -2.93 -0.49 -9.19
CA ASP A 102 -3.75 -1.70 -9.09
C ASP A 102 -3.69 -2.50 -10.39
N ASP A 103 -3.85 -1.83 -11.53
CA ASP A 103 -3.77 -2.44 -12.86
C ASP A 103 -2.42 -3.12 -13.07
N PHE A 104 -1.31 -2.40 -12.81
CA PHE A 104 0.03 -2.97 -12.94
C PHE A 104 0.20 -4.22 -12.08
N THR A 105 -0.22 -4.12 -10.81
CA THR A 105 -0.10 -5.22 -9.85
C THR A 105 -0.88 -6.44 -10.33
N ARG A 106 -2.13 -6.25 -10.78
CA ARG A 106 -2.97 -7.34 -11.34
C ARG A 106 -2.38 -7.95 -12.60
N THR A 107 -1.82 -7.14 -13.49
CA THR A 107 -1.16 -7.62 -14.72
C THR A 107 0.03 -8.49 -14.38
N VAL A 108 0.90 -8.06 -13.46
CA VAL A 108 2.05 -8.87 -13.01
C VAL A 108 1.59 -10.23 -12.47
N PHE A 109 0.57 -10.26 -11.62
CA PHE A 109 0.04 -11.54 -11.11
C PHE A 109 -0.60 -12.39 -12.18
N THR A 110 -1.32 -11.81 -13.13
CA THR A 110 -1.92 -12.56 -14.25
C THR A 110 -0.85 -13.21 -15.11
N ILE A 111 0.25 -12.50 -15.41
CA ILE A 111 1.34 -13.02 -16.24
C ILE A 111 2.15 -14.09 -15.50
N LEU A 112 2.36 -13.92 -14.19
CA LEU A 112 3.14 -14.86 -13.38
C LEU A 112 2.31 -16.05 -12.86
N SER A 113 0.98 -15.98 -12.93
CA SER A 113 0.11 -17.11 -12.64
C SER A 113 0.16 -18.07 -13.84
N PRO A 114 0.63 -19.31 -13.67
CA PRO A 114 0.62 -20.27 -14.78
C PRO A 114 -0.81 -20.48 -15.28
N PRO A 115 -1.04 -20.62 -16.60
CA PRO A 115 -2.36 -20.93 -17.11
C PRO A 115 -2.77 -22.31 -16.59
N GLY A 116 -3.71 -22.34 -15.65
CA GLY A 116 -4.39 -23.55 -15.20
C GLY A 116 -3.98 -24.06 -13.83
N ARG A 117 -4.73 -23.64 -12.80
CA ARG A 117 -5.39 -24.56 -11.86
C ARG A 117 -6.77 -24.01 -11.51
N ALA A 118 -7.70 -24.14 -12.44
CA ALA A 118 -9.06 -24.45 -12.07
C ALA A 118 -9.09 -25.94 -11.73
N GLN A 119 -9.24 -26.27 -10.45
CA GLN A 119 -9.84 -27.51 -9.97
C GLN A 119 -10.70 -27.14 -8.77
#